data_AF-A0ABD1XTP9-F1
#
_entry.id   AF-A0ABD1XTP9-F1
#
_cell.length_a   1.000
_cell.length_b   1.000
_cell.length_c   1.000
_cell.angle_alpha   90.00
_cell.angle_beta   90.00
_cell.angle_gamma   90.00
#
_symmetry.space_group_name_H-M   'P 1'
#
loop_
_entity.id
_entity.type
_entity.pdbx_description
1 polymer ?
#
loop_
_entity_poly.entity_id
_entity_poly.type
_entity_poly.pdbx_seq_one_letter_code
_entity_poly.pdbx_strand_id
1 'polypeptide(L)'
;MSARGKVPKRYTYMDYTSGLLHHVTLSHLEYSTKYYYKIGGSDEDLLTFYGDFTTPPAPGRNTPIKFTVVGDLGQTYSSNITLGHMMKSQGQYLLNMGDFSYADSYQPCWDTWGRMMTPYSSKVPFIFTYGNHEIEYDEAAGERVSFVAATRRFSTPWKAATAKDPCTTL
;
A
#
# COMPACT_ATOMS: atom_id res chain seq x y z
N MET A 1 14.67 0.39 -17.83
CA MET A 1 13.37 0.61 -17.15
C MET A 1 12.21 0.24 -18.05
N SER A 2 11.22 -0.48 -17.54
CA SER A 2 9.92 -0.68 -18.20
C SER A 2 8.76 -0.55 -17.20
N ALA A 3 7.56 -0.21 -17.68
CA ALA A 3 6.36 -0.08 -16.88
C ALA A 3 5.25 -0.96 -17.46
N ARG A 4 4.57 -1.74 -16.61
CA ARG A 4 3.43 -2.58 -17.00
C ARG A 4 2.25 -2.33 -16.06
N GLY A 5 1.17 -1.77 -16.59
CA GLY A 5 -0.09 -1.60 -15.86
C GLY A 5 -0.96 -2.86 -15.91
N LYS A 6 -1.70 -3.13 -14.83
CA LYS A 6 -2.87 -4.02 -14.86
C LYS A 6 -4.10 -3.22 -15.30
N VAL A 7 -5.10 -3.92 -15.86
CA VAL A 7 -6.42 -3.31 -16.08
C VAL A 7 -6.94 -2.78 -14.73
N PRO A 8 -7.26 -1.48 -14.62
CA PRO A 8 -7.75 -0.92 -13.37
C PRO A 8 -9.07 -1.55 -12.97
N LYS A 9 -9.30 -1.74 -11.67
CA LYS A 9 -10.50 -2.42 -11.15
C LYS A 9 -11.13 -1.65 -10.01
N ARG A 10 -12.44 -1.79 -9.89
CA ARG A 10 -13.18 -1.47 -8.66
C ARG A 10 -13.43 -2.77 -7.90
N TYR A 11 -13.68 -2.65 -6.61
CA TYR A 11 -14.32 -3.70 -5.84
C TYR A 11 -15.58 -3.15 -5.18
N THR A 12 -16.53 -4.04 -4.94
CA THR A 12 -17.74 -3.76 -4.18
C THR A 12 -17.65 -4.59 -2.91
N TYR A 13 -18.06 -4.00 -1.80
CA TYR A 13 -18.15 -4.62 -0.50
C TYR A 13 -19.41 -4.06 0.15
N MET A 14 -20.44 -4.90 0.28
CA MET A 14 -21.80 -4.48 0.61
C MET A 14 -22.31 -3.35 -0.31
N ASP A 15 -22.71 -2.21 0.26
CA ASP A 15 -23.19 -1.02 -0.42
C ASP A 15 -22.07 -0.07 -0.88
N TYR A 16 -20.83 -0.31 -0.46
CA TYR A 16 -19.67 0.46 -0.88
C TYR A 16 -19.09 -0.05 -2.21
N THR A 17 -18.79 0.87 -3.13
CA THR A 17 -17.99 0.60 -4.33
C THR A 17 -16.77 1.52 -4.36
N SER A 18 -15.59 0.93 -4.50
CA SER A 18 -14.34 1.68 -4.49
C SER A 18 -14.19 2.59 -5.70
N GLY A 19 -13.29 3.58 -5.57
CA GLY A 19 -12.66 4.23 -6.72
C GLY A 19 -11.98 3.23 -7.66
N LEU A 20 -11.57 3.70 -8.84
CA LEU A 20 -10.80 2.88 -9.76
C LEU A 20 -9.38 2.70 -9.21
N LEU A 21 -8.99 1.45 -8.93
CA LEU A 21 -7.69 1.11 -8.37
C LEU A 21 -6.71 0.73 -9.49
N HIS A 22 -5.58 1.42 -9.55
CA HIS A 22 -4.54 1.24 -10.56
C HIS A 22 -3.31 0.59 -9.94
N HIS A 23 -2.77 -0.44 -10.61
CA HIS A 23 -1.54 -1.11 -10.23
C HIS A 23 -0.57 -1.11 -11.40
N VAL A 24 0.61 -0.52 -11.21
CA VAL A 24 1.67 -0.45 -12.23
C VAL A 24 2.94 -1.03 -11.64
N THR A 25 3.54 -2.00 -12.36
CA THR A 25 4.83 -2.58 -11.98
C THR A 25 5.93 -1.93 -12.82
N LEU A 26 6.86 -1.28 -12.13
CA LEU A 26 8.11 -0.79 -12.71
C LEU A 26 9.19 -1.87 -12.56
N SER A 27 10.00 -2.07 -13.60
CA SER A 27 11.05 -3.09 -13.63
C SER A 27 12.30 -2.57 -14.34
N HIS A 28 13.43 -3.27 -14.13
CA HIS A 28 14.75 -2.88 -14.67
C HIS A 28 15.08 -1.42 -14.30
N LEU A 29 14.89 -1.10 -13.02
CA LEU A 29 15.33 0.15 -12.42
C LEU A 29 16.77 -0.02 -11.94
N GLU A 30 17.55 1.05 -12.00
CA GLU A 30 18.89 1.08 -11.44
C GLU A 30 18.82 1.11 -9.91
N TYR A 31 19.79 0.50 -9.24
CA TYR A 31 19.91 0.55 -7.78
C TYR A 31 20.31 1.96 -7.31
N SER A 32 20.02 2.28 -6.05
CA SER A 32 20.39 3.56 -5.39
C SER A 32 20.03 4.81 -6.20
N THR A 33 18.95 4.76 -6.98
CA THR A 33 18.62 5.79 -7.96
C THR A 33 17.29 6.43 -7.62
N LYS A 34 17.26 7.77 -7.64
CA LYS A 34 16.04 8.55 -7.44
C LYS A 34 15.25 8.62 -8.75
N TYR A 35 14.00 8.18 -8.70
CA TYR A 35 13.05 8.27 -9.80
C TYR A 35 11.94 9.25 -9.46
N TYR A 36 11.52 10.03 -10.46
CA TYR A 36 10.37 10.92 -10.38
C TYR A 36 9.23 10.31 -11.19
N TYR A 37 7.99 10.48 -10.71
CA TYR A 37 6.81 9.98 -11.40
C TYR A 37 5.67 10.98 -11.35
N LYS A 38 4.77 10.84 -12.33
CA LYS A 38 3.53 11.60 -12.46
C LYS A 38 2.37 10.60 -12.53
N ILE A 39 1.33 10.84 -11.76
CA ILE A 39 0.03 10.16 -11.86
C ILE A 39 -0.97 11.20 -12.35
N GLY A 40 -1.67 10.89 -13.43
CA GLY A 40 -2.70 11.73 -14.02
C GLY A 40 -3.40 10.95 -15.13
N GLY A 41 -4.61 11.36 -15.50
CA GLY A 41 -5.29 10.78 -16.64
C GLY A 41 -4.81 11.39 -17.96
N SER A 42 -5.28 10.81 -19.08
CA SER A 42 -5.15 11.41 -20.41
C SER A 42 -6.02 12.65 -20.60
N ASP A 43 -6.91 12.92 -19.64
CA ASP A 43 -7.77 14.09 -19.59
C ASP A 43 -7.10 15.18 -18.74
N GLU A 44 -7.00 16.39 -19.27
CA GLU A 44 -6.34 17.53 -18.63
C GLU A 44 -7.10 18.01 -17.37
N ASP A 45 -8.38 17.66 -17.24
CA ASP A 45 -9.22 18.00 -16.08
C ASP A 45 -8.98 17.07 -14.87
N LEU A 46 -8.20 15.99 -15.03
CA LEU A 46 -7.88 15.09 -13.93
C LEU A 46 -6.69 15.61 -13.11
N LEU A 47 -6.87 15.66 -11.79
CA LEU A 47 -5.83 15.99 -10.82
C LEU A 47 -4.53 15.25 -11.14
N THR A 48 -3.48 16.02 -11.40
CA THR A 48 -2.13 15.48 -11.56
C THR A 48 -1.41 15.46 -10.22
N PHE A 49 -0.87 14.30 -9.87
CA PHE A 49 0.00 14.09 -8.73
C PHE A 49 1.44 13.86 -9.19
N TYR A 50 2.39 14.52 -8.55
CA TYR A 50 3.83 14.31 -8.78
C TYR A 50 4.46 13.73 -7.52
N GLY A 51 5.37 12.79 -7.69
CA GLY A 51 6.11 12.19 -6.58
C GLY A 51 7.48 11.70 -7.00
N ASP A 52 8.20 11.18 -6.02
CA ASP A 52 9.52 10.60 -6.21
C ASP A 52 9.74 9.45 -5.23
N PHE A 53 10.56 8.49 -5.61
CA PHE A 53 11.04 7.43 -4.73
C PHE A 53 12.49 7.09 -5.07
N THR A 54 13.19 6.48 -4.14
CA THR A 54 14.56 6.00 -4.34
C THR A 54 14.56 4.47 -4.32
N THR A 55 15.15 3.85 -5.35
CA THR A 55 15.28 2.40 -5.41
C THR A 55 16.27 1.88 -4.37
N PRO A 56 16.16 0.60 -3.97
CA PRO A 56 17.10 0.02 -3.04
C PRO A 56 18.54 0.06 -3.56
N PRO A 57 19.54 0.04 -2.67
CA PRO A 57 20.89 -0.27 -3.08
C PRO A 57 21.01 -1.71 -3.57
N ALA A 58 22.07 -2.00 -4.31
CA ALA A 58 22.35 -3.36 -4.77
C ALA A 58 22.46 -4.32 -3.56
N PRO A 59 21.89 -5.53 -3.63
CA PRO A 59 22.03 -6.53 -2.59
C PRO A 59 23.50 -6.80 -2.28
N GLY A 60 23.88 -6.73 -1.01
CA GLY A 60 25.25 -6.91 -0.59
C GLY A 60 25.36 -7.06 0.93
N ARG A 61 26.32 -7.87 1.38
CA ARG A 61 26.49 -8.22 2.81
C ARG A 61 26.70 -7.00 3.72
N ASN A 62 27.27 -5.93 3.19
CA ASN A 62 27.62 -4.71 3.93
C ASN A 62 26.80 -3.49 3.47
N THR A 63 25.63 -3.72 2.88
CA THR A 63 24.76 -2.65 2.41
C THR A 63 23.75 -2.30 3.50
N PRO A 64 23.92 -1.18 4.24
CA PRO A 64 23.00 -0.82 5.30
C PRO A 64 21.64 -0.40 4.73
N ILE A 65 20.57 -0.98 5.29
CA ILE A 65 19.18 -0.62 5.00
C ILE A 65 18.50 -0.18 6.29
N LYS A 66 17.64 0.84 6.19
CA LYS A 66 16.90 1.38 7.34
C LYS A 66 15.42 1.17 7.12
N PHE A 67 14.80 0.36 7.97
CA PHE A 67 13.35 0.20 8.02
C PHE A 67 12.75 1.15 9.05
N THR A 68 11.64 1.76 8.67
CA THR A 68 10.65 2.25 9.63
C THR A 68 9.68 1.11 9.88
N VAL A 69 9.47 0.74 11.14
CA VAL A 69 8.58 -0.37 11.52
C VAL A 69 7.39 0.19 12.28
N VAL A 70 6.19 -0.26 11.90
CA VAL A 70 4.92 0.10 12.55
C VAL A 70 4.00 -1.11 12.54
N GLY A 71 3.02 -1.15 13.42
CA GLY A 71 1.87 -2.06 13.37
C GLY A 71 0.69 -1.33 13.99
N ASP A 72 -0.53 -1.81 13.73
CA ASP A 72 -1.72 -1.36 14.45
C ASP A 72 -1.92 0.16 14.32
N LEU A 73 -1.61 0.71 13.13
CA LEU A 73 -1.48 2.15 12.98
C LEU A 73 -2.84 2.84 13.10
N GLY A 74 -3.87 2.33 12.44
CA GLY A 74 -5.18 2.98 12.37
C GLY A 74 -5.12 4.40 11.83
N GLN A 75 -6.12 5.22 12.17
CA GLN A 75 -6.29 6.58 11.63
C GLN A 75 -6.80 7.58 12.67
N THR A 76 -6.20 7.53 13.85
CA THR A 76 -6.49 8.41 14.99
C THR A 76 -5.56 9.62 15.04
N TYR A 77 -5.78 10.51 16.02
CA TYR A 77 -4.85 11.57 16.34
C TYR A 77 -3.43 11.04 16.67
N SER A 78 -3.34 9.97 17.46
CA SER A 78 -2.08 9.30 17.78
C SER A 78 -1.43 8.68 16.55
N SER A 79 -2.22 8.15 15.62
CA SER A 79 -1.74 7.62 14.34
C SER A 79 -1.04 8.71 13.52
N ASN A 80 -1.59 9.93 13.52
CA ASN A 80 -0.98 11.08 12.85
C ASN A 80 0.33 11.54 13.53
N ILE A 81 0.41 11.46 14.86
CA ILE A 81 1.67 11.69 15.59
C ILE A 81 2.73 10.67 15.17
N THR A 82 2.36 9.38 15.18
CA THR A 82 3.24 8.29 14.74
C THR A 82 3.70 8.50 13.30
N LEU A 83 2.82 8.85 12.38
CA LEU A 83 3.17 9.20 11.00
C LEU A 83 4.18 10.37 10.95
N GLY A 84 4.01 11.39 11.79
CA GLY A 84 4.96 12.48 11.93
C GLY A 84 6.37 12.02 12.37
N HIS A 85 6.45 11.04 13.29
CA HIS A 85 7.71 10.42 13.67
C HIS A 85 8.29 9.55 12.54
N MET A 86 7.44 8.80 11.81
CA MET A 86 7.86 8.00 10.65
C MET A 86 8.49 8.89 9.58
N MET A 87 7.88 10.04 9.27
CA MET A 87 8.43 11.00 8.30
C MET A 87 9.80 11.55 8.73
N LYS A 88 10.01 11.79 10.03
CA LYS A 88 11.30 12.25 10.58
C LYS A 88 12.35 11.14 10.68
N SER A 89 11.94 9.87 10.67
CA SER A 89 12.84 8.74 10.86
C SER A 89 13.82 8.53 9.69
N GLN A 90 13.57 9.11 8.52
CA GLN A 90 14.37 8.90 7.29
C GLN A 90 14.54 7.40 6.95
N GLY A 91 13.51 6.59 7.23
CA GLY A 91 13.48 5.19 6.80
C GLY A 91 13.43 5.08 5.28
N GLN A 92 14.17 4.10 4.74
CA GLN A 92 14.20 3.79 3.31
C GLN A 92 13.02 2.91 2.89
N TYR A 93 12.47 2.13 3.82
CA TYR A 93 11.33 1.25 3.59
C TYR A 93 10.43 1.27 4.81
N LEU A 94 9.13 1.09 4.59
CA LEU A 94 8.16 0.83 5.64
C LEU A 94 7.94 -0.67 5.76
N LEU A 95 8.08 -1.22 6.96
CA LEU A 95 7.57 -2.54 7.31
C LEU A 95 6.37 -2.35 8.25
N ASN A 96 5.17 -2.62 7.74
CA ASN A 96 3.93 -2.58 8.53
C ASN A 96 3.48 -3.99 8.91
N MET A 97 3.32 -4.21 10.21
CA MET A 97 3.08 -5.52 10.81
C MET A 97 1.62 -5.99 10.74
N GLY A 98 0.71 -5.20 10.15
CA GLY A 98 -0.71 -5.54 10.02
C GLY A 98 -1.61 -4.49 10.66
N ASP A 99 -2.91 -4.69 10.53
CA ASP A 99 -3.96 -3.84 11.10
C ASP A 99 -3.80 -2.38 10.66
N PHE A 100 -4.03 -2.17 9.37
CA PHE A 100 -3.72 -0.91 8.70
C PHE A 100 -4.69 0.18 9.12
N SER A 101 -5.95 0.05 8.69
CA SER A 101 -6.92 1.13 8.71
C SER A 101 -7.90 1.06 9.87
N TYR A 102 -8.08 -0.14 10.46
CA TYR A 102 -9.22 -0.46 11.34
C TYR A 102 -10.55 -0.04 10.70
N ALA A 103 -10.70 -0.25 9.38
CA ALA A 103 -11.95 0.02 8.70
C ALA A 103 -13.07 -0.88 9.24
N ASP A 104 -12.73 -2.11 9.63
CA ASP A 104 -13.63 -3.05 10.30
C ASP A 104 -14.99 -3.15 9.60
N SER A 105 -14.95 -3.30 8.27
CA SER A 105 -16.10 -3.37 7.35
C SER A 105 -16.71 -2.02 6.94
N TYR A 106 -16.40 -0.90 7.61
CA TYR A 106 -16.74 0.45 7.14
C TYR A 106 -15.73 0.95 6.10
N GLN A 107 -15.96 0.57 4.85
CA GLN A 107 -15.01 0.72 3.74
C GLN A 107 -14.47 2.14 3.45
N PRO A 108 -15.20 3.25 3.67
CA PRO A 108 -14.64 4.59 3.49
C PRO A 108 -13.38 4.85 4.34
N CYS A 109 -13.23 4.15 5.48
CA CYS A 109 -12.03 4.22 6.32
C CYS A 109 -10.75 3.76 5.61
N TRP A 110 -10.84 2.87 4.62
CA TRP A 110 -9.68 2.52 3.79
C TRP A 110 -9.21 3.70 2.92
N ASP A 111 -10.14 4.52 2.44
CA ASP A 111 -9.83 5.68 1.59
C ASP A 111 -9.21 6.82 2.42
N THR A 112 -9.77 7.11 3.60
CA THR A 112 -9.24 8.13 4.51
C THR A 112 -7.85 7.74 5.04
N TRP A 113 -7.66 6.46 5.40
CA TRP A 113 -6.35 5.95 5.80
C TRP A 113 -5.33 6.06 4.67
N GLY A 114 -5.71 5.68 3.44
CA GLY A 114 -4.86 5.81 2.26
C GLY A 114 -4.41 7.27 2.03
N ARG A 115 -5.34 8.23 2.12
CA ARG A 115 -5.03 9.67 2.01
C ARG A 115 -4.12 10.16 3.14
N MET A 116 -4.35 9.71 4.37
CA MET A 116 -3.50 10.03 5.52
C MET A 116 -2.07 9.54 5.31
N MET A 117 -1.89 8.32 4.76
CA MET A 117 -0.58 7.74 4.51
C MET A 117 0.13 8.25 3.26
N THR A 118 -0.56 8.94 2.33
CA THR A 118 0.00 9.44 1.07
C THR A 118 1.30 10.23 1.24
N PRO A 119 1.47 11.16 2.21
CA PRO A 119 2.69 11.94 2.36
C PRO A 119 3.96 11.10 2.58
N TYR A 120 3.81 9.88 3.09
CA TYR A 120 4.91 8.96 3.36
C TYR A 120 4.99 7.82 2.32
N SER A 121 3.87 7.12 2.09
CA SER A 121 3.79 5.96 1.19
C SER A 121 3.99 6.29 -0.30
N SER A 122 3.82 7.55 -0.71
CA SER A 122 4.15 7.99 -2.07
C SER A 122 5.65 8.02 -2.35
N LYS A 123 6.50 7.97 -1.32
CA LYS A 123 7.96 8.10 -1.41
C LYS A 123 8.73 6.91 -0.88
N VAL A 124 8.16 6.24 0.13
CA VAL A 124 8.79 5.12 0.83
C VAL A 124 8.05 3.84 0.45
N PRO A 125 8.73 2.84 -0.13
CA PRO A 125 8.12 1.54 -0.44
C PRO A 125 7.45 0.91 0.79
N PHE A 126 6.20 0.49 0.60
CA PHE A 126 5.35 -0.10 1.63
C PHE A 126 5.41 -1.62 1.58
N ILE A 127 6.08 -2.23 2.54
CA ILE A 127 6.15 -3.67 2.76
C ILE A 127 5.26 -3.97 3.97
N PHE A 128 4.44 -5.02 3.88
CA PHE A 128 3.46 -5.29 4.93
C PHE A 128 3.14 -6.77 5.10
N THR A 129 2.59 -7.10 6.26
CA THR A 129 1.80 -8.30 6.54
C THR A 129 0.34 -7.90 6.76
N TYR A 130 -0.61 -8.80 6.51
CA TYR A 130 -2.01 -8.56 6.88
C TYR A 130 -2.24 -8.95 8.34
N GLY A 131 -3.01 -8.15 9.06
CA GLY A 131 -3.48 -8.46 10.41
C GLY A 131 -4.92 -8.97 10.39
N ASN A 132 -5.48 -9.21 11.58
CA ASN A 132 -6.85 -9.70 11.70
C ASN A 132 -7.90 -8.63 11.37
N HIS A 133 -7.58 -7.34 11.46
CA HIS A 133 -8.49 -6.25 11.07
C HIS A 133 -8.61 -6.10 9.54
N GLU A 134 -7.79 -6.80 8.75
CA GLU A 134 -8.02 -6.95 7.31
C GLU A 134 -8.98 -8.11 6.96
N ILE A 135 -9.42 -8.90 7.95
CA ILE A 135 -10.49 -9.90 7.81
C ILE A 135 -11.81 -9.23 8.25
N GLU A 136 -12.61 -8.80 7.28
CA GLU A 136 -13.79 -7.97 7.50
C GLU A 136 -15.06 -8.82 7.52
N TYR A 137 -16.09 -8.39 8.25
CA TYR A 137 -17.37 -9.11 8.30
C TYR A 137 -18.25 -8.65 7.14
N ASP A 138 -18.78 -9.59 6.36
CA ASP A 138 -19.74 -9.31 5.30
C ASP A 138 -21.15 -9.71 5.75
N GLU A 139 -21.94 -8.72 6.18
CA GLU A 139 -23.36 -8.84 6.50
C GLU A 139 -24.19 -9.51 5.40
N ALA A 140 -23.90 -9.26 4.12
CA ALA A 140 -24.64 -9.87 3.01
C ALA A 140 -24.33 -11.37 2.88
N ALA A 141 -23.09 -11.77 3.20
CA ALA A 141 -22.68 -13.18 3.25
C ALA A 141 -23.01 -13.85 4.59
N GLY A 142 -23.23 -13.08 5.65
CA GLY A 142 -23.41 -13.57 7.02
C GLY A 142 -22.14 -14.16 7.64
N GLU A 143 -20.96 -13.83 7.09
CA GLU A 143 -19.68 -14.40 7.53
C GLU A 143 -18.51 -13.43 7.37
N ARG A 144 -17.36 -13.76 7.98
CA ARG A 144 -16.12 -13.02 7.75
C ARG A 144 -15.50 -13.42 6.41
N VAL A 145 -15.25 -12.41 5.57
CA VAL A 145 -14.58 -12.57 4.29
C VAL A 145 -13.14 -12.06 4.39
N SER A 146 -12.19 -12.88 3.98
CA SER A 146 -10.78 -12.59 4.23
C SER A 146 -10.21 -11.61 3.20
N PHE A 147 -9.68 -10.49 3.67
CA PHE A 147 -8.76 -9.60 2.94
C PHE A 147 -9.31 -8.95 1.65
N VAL A 148 -10.63 -8.81 1.49
CA VAL A 148 -11.25 -8.27 0.27
C VAL A 148 -10.71 -6.88 -0.06
N ALA A 149 -10.82 -5.92 0.85
CA ALA A 149 -10.33 -4.56 0.60
C ALA A 149 -8.80 -4.50 0.46
N ALA A 150 -8.09 -5.15 1.38
CA ALA A 150 -6.63 -5.11 1.48
C ALA A 150 -5.94 -5.66 0.22
N THR A 151 -6.42 -6.78 -0.34
CA THR A 151 -5.84 -7.42 -1.53
C THR A 151 -6.15 -6.68 -2.83
N ARG A 152 -7.21 -5.87 -2.85
CA ARG A 152 -7.57 -5.02 -3.99
C ARG A 152 -6.74 -3.73 -4.00
N ARG A 153 -6.45 -3.18 -2.81
CA ARG A 153 -5.73 -1.92 -2.61
C ARG A 153 -4.22 -2.06 -2.66
N PHE A 154 -3.67 -3.17 -2.15
CA PHE A 154 -2.22 -3.35 -2.05
C PHE A 154 -1.76 -4.57 -2.85
N SER A 155 -0.82 -4.36 -3.77
CA SER A 155 -0.16 -5.45 -4.51
C SER A 155 1.07 -5.94 -3.76
N THR A 156 1.26 -7.26 -3.69
CA THR A 156 2.49 -7.88 -3.16
C THR A 156 3.30 -8.56 -4.26
N PRO A 157 4.64 -8.63 -4.13
CA PRO A 157 5.51 -9.27 -5.12
C PRO A 157 5.59 -10.80 -4.96
N TRP A 158 4.56 -11.46 -4.40
CA TRP A 158 4.60 -12.87 -4.01
C TRP A 158 5.02 -13.81 -5.15
N LYS A 159 4.56 -13.56 -6.38
CA LYS A 159 4.95 -14.33 -7.57
C LYS A 159 6.44 -14.20 -7.88
N ALA A 160 6.97 -12.98 -7.83
CA ALA A 160 8.38 -12.72 -8.07
C ALA A 160 9.27 -13.28 -6.95
N ALA A 161 8.72 -13.35 -5.73
CA ALA A 161 9.37 -13.97 -4.58
C ALA A 161 9.22 -15.50 -4.52
N THR A 162 8.59 -16.13 -5.52
CA THR A 162 8.28 -17.58 -5.52
C THR A 162 7.52 -18.05 -4.27
N ALA A 163 6.74 -17.15 -3.67
CA ALA A 163 5.90 -17.43 -2.51
C ALA A 163 4.52 -17.95 -2.94
N LYS A 164 3.72 -18.41 -1.97
CA LYS A 164 2.30 -18.74 -2.20
C LYS A 164 1.48 -17.46 -2.33
N ASP A 165 0.31 -17.55 -2.96
CA ASP A 165 -0.63 -16.42 -2.99
C ASP A 165 -1.09 -16.12 -1.56
N PRO A 166 -0.87 -14.89 -1.05
CA PRO A 166 -1.28 -14.53 0.31
C PRO A 166 -2.80 -14.59 0.53
N CYS A 167 -3.59 -14.69 -0.54
CA CYS A 167 -5.06 -14.67 -0.46
C CYS A 167 -5.69 -16.07 -0.48
N THR A 168 -4.92 -17.15 -0.70
CA THR A 168 -5.47 -18.52 -0.85
C THR A 168 -4.94 -19.51 0.19
N THR A 169 -4.26 -19.03 1.24
CA THR A 169 -3.58 -19.90 2.23
C THR A 169 -4.06 -19.70 3.67
N LEU A 170 -5.35 -19.40 3.86
CA LEU A 170 -6.01 -19.56 5.16
C LEU A 170 -6.62 -20.95 5.26
#